data_AF-E9SCI3-F1
#
_entry.id   AF-E9SCI3-F1
#
_cell.length_a   1.000
_cell.length_b   1.000
_cell.length_c   1.000
_cell.angle_alpha   90.00
_cell.angle_beta   90.00
_cell.angle_gamma   90.00
#
_symmetry.space_group_name_H-M   'P 1'
#
loop_
_entity.id
_entity.type
_entity.pdbx_description
1 polymer ?
#
loop_
_entity_poly.entity_id
_entity_poly.type
_entity_poly.pdbx_seq_one_letter_code
_entity_poly.pdbx_strand_id
1 'polypeptide(L)'
;MSRLTDFLDTQSDFFIEVEGTLDKIRRKLGDDLDRDDDGVCALADGSNKWGLEYRLYTHERPDPPLGNQFHSNTEIRHSDYEYRLSDNDLVSDLLDSGYYLGRN
;
A
#
# COMPACT_ATOMS: atom_id res chain seq x y z
N MET A 1 10.61 -13.16 10.65
CA MET A 1 10.09 -12.42 9.49
C MET A 1 8.76 -13.04 9.10
N SER A 2 7.82 -12.23 8.61
CA SER A 2 6.49 -12.72 8.23
C SER A 2 6.57 -13.33 6.83
N ARG A 3 5.63 -14.22 6.47
CA ARG A 3 5.58 -14.77 5.09
C ARG A 3 5.46 -13.69 4.02
N LEU A 4 4.91 -12.52 4.37
CA LEU A 4 4.81 -11.38 3.47
C LEU A 4 6.17 -10.74 3.27
N THR A 5 6.92 -10.44 4.34
CA THR A 5 8.26 -9.86 4.21
C THR A 5 9.23 -10.81 3.51
N ASP A 6 9.16 -12.12 3.82
CA ASP A 6 9.99 -13.13 3.15
C ASP A 6 9.73 -13.18 1.62
N PHE A 7 8.49 -12.94 1.19
CA PHE A 7 8.13 -12.84 -0.22
C PHE A 7 8.59 -11.51 -0.83
N LEU A 8 8.39 -10.39 -0.14
CA LEU A 8 8.81 -9.07 -0.63
C LEU A 8 10.32 -8.98 -0.83
N ASP A 9 11.11 -9.65 0.02
CA ASP A 9 12.57 -9.71 -0.10
C ASP A 9 13.05 -10.47 -1.34
N THR A 10 12.17 -11.24 -2.03
CA THR A 10 12.51 -11.89 -3.31
C THR A 10 12.16 -11.04 -4.53
N GLN A 11 11.41 -9.96 -4.36
CA GLN A 11 10.97 -9.10 -5.46
C GLN A 11 12.06 -8.08 -5.81
N SER A 12 12.07 -7.63 -7.08
CA SER A 12 12.95 -6.52 -7.48
C SER A 12 12.57 -5.20 -6.83
N ASP A 13 11.26 -5.00 -6.68
CA ASP A 13 10.62 -3.86 -6.05
C ASP A 13 9.13 -4.17 -5.82
N PHE A 14 8.50 -3.33 -5.02
CA PHE A 14 7.07 -3.30 -4.78
C PHE A 14 6.66 -1.88 -4.39
N PHE A 15 5.35 -1.62 -4.36
CA PHE A 15 4.84 -0.28 -4.07
C PHE A 15 3.81 -0.32 -2.94
N ILE A 16 3.94 0.59 -1.97
CA ILE A 16 2.96 0.75 -0.88
C ILE A 16 2.22 2.09 -1.09
N GLU A 17 0.90 2.05 -1.16
CA GLU A 17 0.03 3.22 -1.25
C GLU A 17 -0.88 3.33 -0.02
N VAL A 18 -1.16 4.56 0.41
CA VAL A 18 -2.26 4.87 1.31
C VAL A 18 -3.25 5.80 0.61
N GLU A 19 -4.54 5.42 0.63
CA GLU A 19 -5.63 6.24 0.11
C GLU A 19 -6.51 6.75 1.25
N GLY A 20 -6.80 8.06 1.22
CA GLY A 20 -7.65 8.70 2.22
C GLY A 20 -7.72 10.21 2.04
N THR A 21 -8.48 10.88 2.89
CA THR A 21 -8.38 12.35 2.97
C THR A 21 -7.02 12.72 3.57
N LEU A 22 -6.38 13.77 3.07
CA LEU A 22 -5.04 14.18 3.52
C LEU A 22 -4.97 14.35 5.05
N ASP A 23 -5.99 14.96 5.66
CA ASP A 23 -6.08 15.10 7.12
C ASP A 23 -6.01 13.76 7.88
N LYS A 24 -6.59 12.70 7.32
CA LYS A 24 -6.57 11.36 7.96
C LYS A 24 -5.23 10.69 7.77
N ILE A 25 -4.63 10.85 6.59
CA ILE A 25 -3.29 10.34 6.28
C ILE A 25 -2.28 10.99 7.25
N ARG A 26 -2.30 12.32 7.32
CA ARG A 26 -1.43 13.10 8.23
C ARG A 26 -1.57 12.69 9.68
N ARG A 27 -2.81 12.59 10.16
CA ARG A 27 -3.10 12.17 11.54
C ARG A 27 -2.55 10.77 11.87
N LYS A 28 -2.45 9.86 10.90
CA LYS A 28 -2.00 8.49 11.11
C LYS A 28 -0.49 8.32 10.88
N LEU A 29 0.09 9.01 9.91
CA LEU A 29 1.43 8.74 9.40
C LEU A 29 2.42 9.90 9.59
N GLY A 30 1.96 11.12 9.86
CA GLY A 30 2.81 12.30 10.06
C GLY A 30 2.24 13.56 9.40
N ASP A 31 2.29 14.69 10.11
CA ASP A 31 1.70 15.97 9.65
C ASP A 31 2.44 16.60 8.46
N ASP A 32 3.65 16.12 8.14
CA ASP A 32 4.52 16.59 7.07
C ASP A 32 4.20 16.01 5.69
N LEU A 33 3.36 14.97 5.61
CA LEU A 33 2.96 14.37 4.33
C LEU A 33 2.15 15.34 3.45
N ASP A 34 2.42 15.36 2.16
CA ASP A 34 1.69 16.12 1.14
C ASP A 34 0.99 15.21 0.12
N ARG A 35 0.10 15.79 -0.69
CA ARG A 35 -0.64 15.07 -1.75
C ARG A 35 0.28 14.56 -2.85
N ASP A 36 1.43 15.20 -3.03
CA ASP A 36 2.41 14.87 -4.06
C ASP A 36 3.47 13.86 -3.58
N ASP A 37 3.44 13.46 -2.30
CA ASP A 37 4.37 12.44 -1.78
C ASP A 37 4.10 11.07 -2.39
N ASP A 38 5.18 10.33 -2.62
CA ASP A 38 5.08 9.00 -3.22
C ASP A 38 4.28 8.06 -2.32
N GLY A 39 3.38 7.28 -2.94
CA GLY A 39 2.44 6.41 -2.23
C GLY A 39 1.29 7.13 -1.51
N VAL A 40 1.15 8.46 -1.61
CA VAL A 40 -0.03 9.18 -1.09
C VAL A 40 -1.10 9.32 -2.18
N CYS A 41 -2.22 8.62 -2.03
CA CYS A 41 -3.43 8.82 -2.83
C CYS A 41 -4.44 9.67 -2.06
N ALA A 42 -4.18 10.98 -1.98
CA ALA A 42 -5.06 11.91 -1.30
C ALA A 42 -6.36 12.15 -2.08
N LEU A 43 -7.50 11.95 -1.41
CA LEU A 43 -8.82 12.26 -1.96
C LEU A 43 -9.08 13.77 -1.95
N ALA A 44 -10.02 14.20 -2.79
CA ALA A 44 -10.49 15.59 -2.84
C ALA A 44 -11.07 16.03 -1.48
N ASP A 45 -10.92 17.32 -1.17
CA ASP A 45 -11.42 17.90 0.07
C ASP A 45 -12.94 17.69 0.20
N GLY A 46 -13.39 17.28 1.38
CA GLY A 46 -14.80 16.97 1.63
C GLY A 46 -15.28 15.59 1.17
N SER A 47 -14.39 14.72 0.66
CA SER A 47 -14.73 13.33 0.33
C SER A 47 -15.24 12.56 1.55
N ASN A 48 -16.39 11.89 1.42
CA ASN A 48 -16.96 11.06 2.48
C ASN A 48 -16.30 9.68 2.52
N LYS A 49 -15.06 9.63 3.02
CA LYS A 49 -14.28 8.40 3.22
C LYS A 49 -14.21 8.10 4.72
N TRP A 50 -14.54 6.89 5.14
CA TRP A 50 -14.61 6.53 6.57
C TRP A 50 -13.23 6.24 7.18
N GLY A 51 -12.34 5.58 6.46
CA GLY A 51 -11.01 5.20 6.94
C GLY A 51 -9.91 5.44 5.91
N LEU A 52 -8.71 4.97 6.25
CA LEU A 52 -7.60 4.82 5.31
C LEU A 52 -7.69 3.45 4.65
N GLU A 53 -7.27 3.36 3.40
CA GLU A 53 -7.04 2.10 2.71
C GLU A 53 -5.56 2.01 2.38
N TYR A 54 -4.93 0.92 2.82
CA TYR A 54 -3.55 0.61 2.48
C TYR A 54 -3.53 -0.43 1.38
N ARG A 55 -2.65 -0.24 0.40
CA ARG A 55 -2.51 -1.12 -0.75
C ARG A 55 -1.04 -1.43 -0.97
N LEU A 56 -0.75 -2.69 -1.24
CA LEU A 56 0.55 -3.16 -1.65
C LEU A 56 0.44 -3.68 -3.09
N TYR A 57 1.35 -3.27 -3.95
CA TYR A 57 1.40 -3.66 -5.36
C TYR A 57 2.69 -4.42 -5.66
N THR A 58 2.58 -5.55 -6.36
CA THR A 58 3.71 -6.45 -6.66
C THR A 58 3.64 -6.97 -8.10
N HIS A 59 4.81 -7.30 -8.66
CA HIS A 59 4.89 -7.92 -9.99
C HIS A 59 4.46 -9.38 -9.97
N GLU A 60 4.79 -10.10 -8.90
CA GLU A 60 4.42 -11.50 -8.73
C GLU A 60 3.41 -11.68 -7.60
N ARG A 61 2.86 -12.88 -7.50
CA ARG A 61 1.97 -13.29 -6.41
C ARG A 61 2.59 -14.48 -5.67
N PRO A 62 2.65 -14.47 -4.32
CA PRO A 62 3.16 -15.60 -3.57
C PRO A 62 2.24 -16.81 -3.66
N ASP A 63 2.75 -17.99 -3.31
CA ASP A 63 1.92 -19.19 -3.22
C ASP A 63 0.84 -19.08 -2.11
N PRO A 64 -0.27 -19.82 -2.22
CA PRO A 64 -1.24 -19.94 -1.15
C PRO A 64 -0.61 -20.45 0.16
N PRO A 65 -1.10 -20.00 1.34
CA PRO A 65 -2.34 -19.25 1.52
C PRO A 65 -2.20 -17.73 1.39
N LEU A 66 -0.98 -17.18 1.43
CA LEU A 66 -0.77 -15.73 1.36
C LEU A 66 -1.27 -15.16 0.02
N GLY A 67 -0.97 -15.85 -1.08
CA GLY A 67 -1.43 -15.45 -2.41
C GLY A 67 -2.95 -15.34 -2.58
N ASN A 68 -3.74 -15.95 -1.68
CA ASN A 68 -5.21 -15.84 -1.74
C ASN A 68 -5.71 -14.44 -1.36
N GLN A 69 -4.89 -13.63 -0.69
CA GLN A 69 -5.20 -12.25 -0.35
C GLN A 69 -4.81 -11.26 -1.45
N PHE A 70 -4.06 -11.71 -2.45
CA PHE A 70 -3.65 -10.92 -3.60
C PHE A 70 -4.67 -11.08 -4.73
N HIS A 71 -4.98 -9.96 -5.37
CA HIS A 71 -5.89 -9.86 -6.51
C HIS A 71 -5.13 -9.28 -7.71
N SER A 72 -5.64 -9.52 -8.92
CA SER A 72 -5.13 -8.80 -10.09
C SER A 72 -5.32 -7.30 -9.90
N ASN A 73 -4.26 -6.54 -10.15
CA ASN A 73 -4.31 -5.10 -10.07
C ASN A 73 -5.08 -4.54 -11.28
N THR A 74 -6.03 -3.64 -11.00
CA THR A 74 -6.79 -2.91 -12.03
C THR A 74 -6.57 -1.41 -11.97
N GLU A 75 -5.69 -0.93 -11.08
CA GLU A 75 -5.42 0.50 -10.89
C GLU A 75 -4.46 1.01 -11.96
N ILE A 76 -4.93 1.98 -12.74
CA ILE A 76 -4.17 2.56 -13.86
C ILE A 76 -2.90 3.28 -13.37
N ARG A 77 -2.93 3.91 -12.18
CA ARG A 77 -1.77 4.63 -11.63
C ARG A 77 -0.56 3.71 -11.40
N HIS A 78 -0.82 2.45 -11.09
CA HIS A 78 0.18 1.45 -10.72
C HIS A 78 0.19 0.30 -11.72
N SER A 79 -0.01 0.60 -13.01
CA SER A 79 -0.18 -0.41 -14.07
C SER A 79 1.04 -1.29 -14.32
N ASP A 80 2.21 -0.90 -13.81
CA ASP A 80 3.44 -1.69 -13.91
C ASP A 80 3.45 -2.91 -12.96
N TYR A 81 2.54 -2.94 -11.98
CA TYR A 81 2.38 -4.04 -11.04
C TYR A 81 1.17 -4.91 -11.41
N GLU A 82 1.36 -6.23 -11.46
CA GLU A 82 0.32 -7.17 -11.89
C GLU A 82 -0.68 -7.51 -10.77
N TYR A 83 -0.23 -7.43 -9.51
CA TYR A 83 -1.01 -7.86 -8.35
C TYR A 83 -1.12 -6.78 -7.29
N ARG A 84 -2.20 -6.86 -6.50
CA ARG A 84 -2.47 -5.97 -5.37
C ARG A 84 -2.98 -6.75 -4.15
N LEU A 85 -2.47 -6.40 -2.96
CA LEU A 85 -3.01 -6.73 -1.65
C LEU A 85 -3.68 -5.48 -1.07
N SER A 86 -4.84 -5.63 -0.42
CA SER A 86 -5.60 -4.50 0.17
C SER A 86 -6.08 -4.80 1.59
N ASP A 87 -5.32 -5.63 2.30
CA ASP A 87 -5.52 -5.90 3.72
C ASP A 87 -4.83 -4.81 4.53
N ASN A 88 -5.64 -3.95 5.17
CA ASN A 88 -5.12 -2.79 5.89
C ASN A 88 -4.15 -3.15 7.00
N ASP A 89 -4.43 -4.23 7.75
CA ASP A 89 -3.61 -4.61 8.89
C ASP A 89 -2.24 -5.06 8.38
N LEU A 90 -2.21 -5.97 7.40
CA LEU A 90 -0.96 -6.48 6.82
C LEU A 90 -0.11 -5.41 6.14
N VAL A 91 -0.73 -4.50 5.39
CA VAL A 91 0.04 -3.47 4.67
C VAL A 91 0.51 -2.38 5.64
N SER A 92 -0.28 -2.02 6.66
CA SER A 92 0.18 -1.05 7.67
C SER A 92 1.30 -1.59 8.55
N ASP A 93 1.29 -2.89 8.87
CA ASP A 93 2.37 -3.57 9.62
C ASP A 93 3.73 -3.50 8.89
N LEU A 94 3.75 -3.35 7.55
CA LEU A 94 4.99 -3.14 6.80
C LEU A 94 5.63 -1.80 7.15
N LEU A 95 4.83 -0.75 7.35
CA LEU A 95 5.34 0.57 7.75
C LEU A 95 5.99 0.51 9.14
N ASP A 96 5.37 -0.23 10.06
CA ASP A 96 5.93 -0.48 11.39
C ASP A 96 7.20 -1.36 11.35
N SER A 97 7.39 -2.12 10.26
CA SER A 97 8.55 -2.97 10.02
C SER A 97 9.71 -2.26 9.30
N GLY A 98 9.57 -0.96 8.98
CA GLY A 98 10.61 -0.14 8.37
C GLY A 98 10.51 0.04 6.84
N TYR A 99 9.46 -0.48 6.21
CA TYR A 99 9.12 -0.13 4.83
C TYR A 99 8.43 1.24 4.78
N TYR A 100 8.34 1.85 3.60
CA TYR A 100 7.83 3.21 3.44
C TYR A 100 6.74 3.30 2.35
N LEU A 101 5.96 4.38 2.37
CA LEU A 101 5.03 4.68 1.28
C LEU A 101 5.81 4.94 -0.01
N GLY A 102 5.29 4.48 -1.14
CA GLY A 102 5.95 4.58 -2.43
C GLY A 102 6.66 3.28 -2.83
N ARG A 103 7.60 3.41 -3.76
CA ARG A 103 8.39 2.28 -4.26
C ARG A 103 9.46 1.88 -3.24
N ASN A 104 9.47 0.61 -2.83
CA ASN A 104 10.46 0.01 -1.92
C ASN A 104 11.47 -0.85 -2.67
#